data_AF-A0A7W8HAE5-F1
#
_entry.id   AF-A0A7W8HAE5-F1
#
_cell.length_a   1.000
_cell.length_b   1.000
_cell.length_c   1.000
_cell.angle_alpha   90.00
_cell.angle_beta   90.00
_cell.angle_gamma   90.00
#
_symmetry.space_group_name_H-M   'P 1'
#
loop_
_entity.id
_entity.type
_entity.pdbx_description
1 polymer ?
#
loop_
_entity_poly.entity_id
_entity_poly.type
_entity_poly.pdbx_seq_one_letter_code
_entity_poly.pdbx_strand_id
1 'polypeptide(L)'
;MKKILAGFLALCMALTLSAPMSVNASGQYSDSGSLSMPKMSQEEIIELLEDNPVITSSPIYEEEPSSKYPYSAGALSSEVLSAMTGRLNAMRRIAGLPAVENDQSFNENAQYGAVLVAASGRISHSPKQPDDMDDAFYERGLRAVSSCNLTGDVEGMPVSAIDGWMDDSSGNNIPELGHRRWQLNPTLGKVGFGYCDGVAVETIYDRSGAGCDYDFISWPASGNFPQNLFRWYEAWSITLNPQKYAMPAKEDLTVTLEDSAGKTWTFSGDQTYINVGNGPYFNVNLDEHGVSNCIIFRPNVDDIMEYDGIYYDGIYTVTVEGLKDLSGRAVDLAYQVEFFDASPESEPETEPETEPETQPETEPETEPETQPEPEPEQQTISAFVTRLYETCLGRTPDKAGLESWVNVLESGREGGAQVAYNFVFSTEFKNKNYCNEDYIKLLYKAFLGREADAAGLSSWIKVMESGTTREEVFNGFAMSTEFRGLCSQYGINIGSAIEVPQYGTIPSGPCSACGKEAPVKGFVTRLYQICLEREPDAAGLSSWINALVTHANSGRDVAYGFVFSDEFKGRNYSNADYVKQLYRAFLGRESDPAGLESWVRLLDNGTSREEVFDGFVGSQEFTDICASYGIVRG
;
A
#
# COMPACT_ATOMS: atom_id res chain seq x y z
N MET A 1 -34.66 -62.03 12.05
CA MET A 1 -34.54 -60.97 13.08
C MET A 1 -34.27 -59.66 12.34
N LYS A 2 -35.27 -58.93 11.85
CA LYS A 2 -36.02 -57.85 12.54
C LYS A 2 -35.15 -56.89 13.35
N LYS A 3 -34.89 -55.69 12.80
CA LYS A 3 -34.72 -54.34 13.38
C LYS A 3 -34.62 -53.37 12.18
N ILE A 4 -35.70 -52.77 11.68
CA ILE A 4 -36.36 -51.50 12.08
C ILE A 4 -35.39 -50.32 12.19
N LEU A 5 -35.41 -49.45 11.18
CA LEU A 5 -35.41 -47.97 11.24
C LEU A 5 -35.89 -47.50 9.83
N ALA A 6 -37.16 -47.10 9.65
CA ALA A 6 -37.60 -45.70 9.60
C ALA A 6 -36.64 -44.84 8.75
N GLY A 7 -36.92 -44.47 7.50
CA GLY A 7 -38.16 -43.90 6.98
C GLY A 7 -38.07 -42.38 7.08
N PHE A 8 -37.69 -41.70 6.00
CA PHE A 8 -38.42 -40.55 5.41
C PHE A 8 -37.64 -40.03 4.20
N LEU A 9 -38.30 -40.11 3.04
CA LEU A 9 -37.97 -39.42 1.81
C LEU A 9 -38.05 -37.91 2.11
N ALA A 10 -36.94 -37.19 2.13
CA ALA A 10 -36.94 -35.73 2.15
C ALA A 10 -36.94 -35.24 0.70
N LEU A 11 -38.08 -34.68 0.34
CA LEU A 11 -38.36 -33.95 -0.90
C LEU A 11 -37.36 -32.78 -1.02
N CYS A 12 -36.45 -32.83 -2.00
CA CYS A 12 -35.67 -31.66 -2.41
C CYS A 12 -36.62 -30.65 -3.08
N MET A 13 -37.25 -29.81 -2.26
CA MET A 13 -37.80 -28.53 -2.71
C MET A 13 -36.65 -27.53 -2.65
N ALA A 14 -36.08 -27.22 -3.81
CA ALA A 14 -35.30 -26.00 -3.99
C ALA A 14 -36.24 -24.81 -3.80
N LEU A 15 -36.31 -24.32 -2.57
CA LEU A 15 -36.84 -23.00 -2.26
C LEU A 15 -35.68 -22.02 -2.41
N THR A 16 -35.53 -21.46 -3.60
CA THR A 16 -34.85 -20.19 -3.80
C THR A 16 -35.67 -19.12 -3.08
N LEU A 17 -35.46 -18.97 -1.77
CA LEU A 17 -35.81 -17.74 -1.08
C LEU A 17 -34.70 -16.74 -1.41
N SER A 18 -34.84 -16.07 -2.55
CA SER A 18 -34.27 -14.73 -2.70
C SER A 18 -34.93 -13.89 -1.60
N ALA A 19 -34.21 -13.62 -0.52
CA ALA A 19 -34.63 -12.61 0.43
C ALA A 19 -34.83 -11.30 -0.36
N PRO A 20 -35.95 -10.58 -0.15
CA PRO A 20 -36.12 -9.29 -0.81
C PRO A 20 -34.97 -8.37 -0.39
N MET A 21 -34.29 -7.76 -1.37
CA MET A 21 -33.33 -6.68 -1.18
C MET A 21 -33.90 -5.72 -0.13
N SER A 22 -33.23 -5.65 1.02
CA SER A 22 -33.59 -4.75 2.10
C SER A 22 -33.15 -3.34 1.72
N VAL A 23 -33.95 -2.71 0.87
CA VAL A 23 -34.04 -1.27 0.79
C VAL A 23 -34.74 -0.78 2.06
N ASN A 24 -34.44 0.43 2.54
CA ASN A 24 -35.11 0.98 3.72
C ASN A 24 -36.65 0.89 3.58
N ALA A 25 -37.39 1.04 4.68
CA ALA A 25 -38.86 0.93 4.69
C ALA A 25 -39.61 1.83 3.66
N SER A 26 -38.92 2.77 2.99
CA SER A 26 -39.40 3.62 1.90
C SER A 26 -38.98 3.20 0.48
N GLY A 27 -38.12 2.20 0.30
CA GLY A 27 -37.62 1.81 -1.02
C GLY A 27 -36.57 2.77 -1.61
N GLN A 28 -35.87 3.53 -0.76
CA GLN A 28 -34.76 4.43 -1.17
C GLN A 28 -33.45 4.06 -0.47
N TYR A 29 -32.31 4.36 -1.11
CA TYR A 29 -31.00 4.29 -0.47
C TYR A 29 -30.73 5.57 0.34
N SER A 30 -30.07 5.43 1.48
CA SER A 30 -29.72 6.55 2.35
C SER A 30 -28.41 7.20 1.91
N ASP A 31 -28.32 8.52 2.07
CA ASP A 31 -27.11 9.27 1.75
C ASP A 31 -26.17 9.42 2.96
N SER A 32 -24.89 9.11 2.73
CA SER A 32 -23.80 9.42 3.66
C SER A 32 -23.50 10.91 3.69
N GLY A 33 -23.11 11.44 4.86
CA GLY A 33 -22.67 12.82 5.02
C GLY A 33 -23.83 13.78 5.32
N SER A 34 -23.61 15.06 5.05
CA SER A 34 -24.57 16.13 5.35
C SER A 34 -25.87 15.98 4.56
N LEU A 35 -27.00 15.96 5.27
CA LEU A 35 -28.35 15.89 4.69
C LEU A 35 -28.73 17.12 3.87
N SER A 36 -27.97 18.21 3.98
CA SER A 36 -28.21 19.44 3.24
C SER A 36 -27.25 19.65 2.07
N MET A 37 -26.22 18.82 1.92
CA MET A 37 -25.25 18.95 0.84
C MET A 37 -25.62 18.01 -0.33
N PRO A 38 -25.76 18.53 -1.55
CA PRO A 38 -26.01 17.67 -2.70
C PRO A 38 -24.80 16.78 -3.01
N LYS A 39 -25.09 15.56 -3.47
CA LYS A 39 -24.10 14.64 -4.05
C LYS A 39 -23.56 15.22 -5.34
N MET A 40 -22.26 14.99 -5.58
CA MET A 40 -21.57 15.51 -6.76
C MET A 40 -21.77 14.60 -7.96
N SER A 41 -21.77 15.18 -9.15
CA SER A 41 -21.61 14.41 -10.39
C SER A 41 -20.18 13.87 -10.52
N GLN A 42 -19.95 12.95 -11.46
CA GLN A 42 -18.62 12.43 -11.74
C GLN A 42 -17.70 13.54 -12.24
N GLU A 43 -18.20 14.42 -13.12
CA GLU A 43 -17.45 15.56 -13.67
C GLU A 43 -17.06 16.56 -12.58
N GLU A 44 -17.98 16.89 -11.65
CA GLU A 44 -17.66 17.78 -10.54
C GLU A 44 -16.58 17.18 -9.62
N ILE A 45 -16.56 15.85 -9.45
CA ILE A 45 -15.52 15.18 -8.65
C ILE A 45 -14.17 15.18 -9.39
N ILE A 46 -14.16 14.94 -10.70
CA ILE A 46 -12.94 14.99 -11.52
C ILE A 46 -12.32 16.38 -11.42
N GLU A 47 -13.10 17.44 -11.70
CA GLU A 47 -12.63 18.83 -11.62
C GLU A 47 -12.11 19.16 -10.22
N LEU A 48 -12.83 18.74 -9.17
CA LEU A 48 -12.41 18.94 -7.78
C LEU A 48 -11.05 18.28 -7.47
N LEU A 49 -10.79 17.09 -8.00
CA LEU A 49 -9.52 16.37 -7.78
C LEU A 49 -8.38 16.91 -8.64
N GLU A 50 -8.67 17.41 -9.84
CA GLU A 50 -7.72 18.12 -10.70
C GLU A 50 -7.26 19.44 -10.06
N ASP A 51 -8.21 20.20 -9.50
CA ASP A 51 -7.93 21.45 -8.77
C ASP A 51 -7.17 21.22 -7.45
N ASN A 52 -7.22 20.00 -6.91
CA ASN A 52 -6.60 19.64 -5.64
C ASN A 52 -5.71 18.39 -5.81
N PRO A 53 -4.60 18.49 -6.56
CA PRO A 53 -3.77 17.35 -6.90
C PRO A 53 -3.02 16.80 -5.69
N VAL A 54 -2.73 15.48 -5.70
CA VAL A 54 -1.96 14.80 -4.65
C VAL A 54 -0.46 15.14 -4.67
N ILE A 55 0.02 15.69 -5.79
CA ILE A 55 1.40 16.13 -5.98
C ILE A 55 1.39 17.64 -6.25
N THR A 56 2.29 18.35 -5.58
CA THR A 56 2.57 19.76 -5.86
C THR A 56 4.03 19.94 -6.26
N SER A 57 4.28 20.87 -7.19
CA SER A 57 5.62 21.28 -7.61
C SER A 57 6.12 22.53 -6.87
N SER A 58 5.32 23.07 -5.94
CA SER A 58 5.68 24.24 -5.16
C SER A 58 6.84 23.95 -4.19
N PRO A 59 7.70 24.95 -3.91
CA PRO A 59 8.68 24.84 -2.83
C PRO A 59 8.00 24.44 -1.53
N ILE A 60 8.57 23.45 -0.83
CA ILE A 60 7.94 22.88 0.36
C ILE A 60 7.97 23.85 1.55
N TYR A 61 9.09 24.55 1.72
CA TYR A 61 9.35 25.37 2.89
C TYR A 61 9.47 26.85 2.53
N GLU A 62 8.88 27.70 3.37
CA GLU A 62 9.21 29.13 3.45
C GLU A 62 10.46 29.32 4.33
N GLU A 63 10.56 28.54 5.41
CA GLU A 63 11.74 28.46 6.28
C GLU A 63 12.14 26.99 6.46
N GLU A 64 13.37 26.65 6.07
CA GLU A 64 13.87 25.28 6.14
C GLU A 64 13.92 24.76 7.60
N PRO A 65 13.31 23.61 7.91
CA PRO A 65 13.44 22.97 9.21
C PRO A 65 14.82 22.30 9.38
N SER A 66 15.16 21.93 10.61
CA SER A 66 16.33 21.09 10.89
C SER A 66 15.99 20.03 11.92
N SER A 67 16.01 18.76 11.50
CA SER A 67 15.92 17.55 12.33
C SER A 67 17.22 17.21 13.07
N LYS A 68 18.25 18.05 12.95
CA LYS A 68 19.56 17.88 13.59
C LYS A 68 19.96 19.16 14.31
N TYR A 69 20.83 19.05 15.31
CA TYR A 69 21.36 20.21 16.01
C TYR A 69 22.12 21.17 15.06
N PRO A 70 21.89 22.50 15.11
CA PRO A 70 20.84 23.17 15.90
C PRO A 70 19.46 22.94 15.29
N TYR A 71 18.51 22.49 16.13
CA TYR A 71 17.14 22.21 15.71
C TYR A 71 16.41 23.50 15.32
N SER A 72 15.62 23.44 14.25
CA SER A 72 14.71 24.50 13.84
C SER A 72 13.40 23.89 13.40
N ALA A 73 12.28 24.46 13.83
CA ALA A 73 10.96 24.02 13.40
C ALA A 73 10.72 24.33 11.91
N GLY A 74 11.31 25.40 11.38
CA GLY A 74 11.00 25.88 10.04
C GLY A 74 9.52 26.26 9.85
N ALA A 75 9.10 26.43 8.61
CA ALA A 75 7.73 26.71 8.21
C ALA A 75 7.47 26.21 6.78
N LEU A 76 6.33 25.55 6.57
CA LEU A 76 5.85 25.21 5.23
C LEU A 76 5.45 26.46 4.46
N SER A 77 5.59 26.41 3.14
CA SER A 77 5.12 27.48 2.26
C SER A 77 3.60 27.59 2.29
N SER A 78 3.09 28.80 2.00
CA SER A 78 1.64 29.03 1.87
C SER A 78 0.99 28.14 0.82
N GLU A 79 1.72 27.85 -0.26
CA GLU A 79 1.30 27.05 -1.39
C GLU A 79 1.11 25.58 -0.97
N VAL A 80 2.06 25.02 -0.22
CA VAL A 80 1.92 23.65 0.30
C VAL A 80 0.82 23.57 1.34
N LEU A 81 0.71 24.53 2.26
CA LEU A 81 -0.37 24.57 3.23
C LEU A 81 -1.75 24.64 2.54
N SER A 82 -1.86 25.46 1.49
CA SER A 82 -3.08 25.55 0.67
C SER A 82 -3.35 24.24 -0.07
N ALA A 83 -2.34 23.60 -0.64
CA ALA A 83 -2.50 22.33 -1.36
C ALA A 83 -2.95 21.19 -0.42
N MET A 84 -2.34 21.06 0.77
CA MET A 84 -2.74 20.06 1.77
C MET A 84 -4.17 20.30 2.26
N THR A 85 -4.51 21.56 2.55
CA THR A 85 -5.87 21.94 2.99
C THR A 85 -6.90 21.70 1.88
N GLY A 86 -6.56 22.05 0.64
CA GLY A 86 -7.39 21.83 -0.54
C GLY A 86 -7.64 20.34 -0.77
N ARG A 87 -6.59 19.51 -0.72
CA ARG A 87 -6.70 18.05 -0.86
C ARG A 87 -7.60 17.45 0.22
N LEU A 88 -7.43 17.83 1.48
CA LEU A 88 -8.30 17.39 2.58
C LEU A 88 -9.75 17.82 2.34
N ASN A 89 -9.97 19.06 1.92
CA ASN A 89 -11.31 19.58 1.63
C ASN A 89 -11.95 18.89 0.43
N ALA A 90 -11.18 18.41 -0.55
CA ALA A 90 -11.69 17.58 -1.64
C ALA A 90 -12.22 16.24 -1.09
N MET A 91 -11.44 15.54 -0.25
CA MET A 91 -11.87 14.30 0.42
C MET A 91 -13.16 14.52 1.24
N ARG A 92 -13.18 15.59 2.02
CA ARG A 92 -14.34 15.96 2.84
C ARG A 92 -15.56 16.29 1.99
N ARG A 93 -15.39 17.00 0.87
CA ARG A 93 -16.49 17.35 -0.03
C ARG A 93 -17.10 16.10 -0.70
N ILE A 94 -16.27 15.14 -1.10
CA ILE A 94 -16.70 13.82 -1.62
C ILE A 94 -17.46 13.05 -0.54
N ALA A 95 -16.99 13.08 0.71
CA ALA A 95 -17.69 12.50 1.86
C ALA A 95 -18.98 13.23 2.27
N GLY A 96 -19.29 14.38 1.65
CA GLY A 96 -20.47 15.19 1.98
C GLY A 96 -20.30 16.01 3.27
N LEU A 97 -19.08 16.43 3.60
CA LEU A 97 -18.75 17.18 4.81
C LEU A 97 -18.36 18.62 4.51
N PRO A 98 -18.59 19.56 5.45
CA PRO A 98 -18.10 20.93 5.35
C PRO A 98 -16.58 21.00 5.26
N ALA A 99 -16.07 22.00 4.52
CA ALA A 99 -14.65 22.31 4.46
C ALA A 99 -14.10 22.77 5.81
N VAL A 100 -12.79 22.59 6.00
CA VAL A 100 -12.01 23.06 7.14
C VAL A 100 -11.09 24.22 6.73
N GLU A 101 -10.71 25.00 7.73
CA GLU A 101 -9.74 26.08 7.61
C GLU A 101 -8.35 25.64 8.08
N ASN A 102 -7.31 26.15 7.42
CA ASN A 102 -5.94 26.00 7.90
C ASN A 102 -5.65 27.03 8.99
N ASP A 103 -5.12 26.59 10.13
CA ASP A 103 -4.77 27.45 11.26
C ASP A 103 -3.26 27.57 11.41
N GLN A 104 -2.76 28.81 11.39
CA GLN A 104 -1.32 29.10 11.46
C GLN A 104 -0.68 28.59 12.76
N SER A 105 -1.38 28.68 13.90
CA SER A 105 -0.83 28.20 15.18
C SER A 105 -0.72 26.68 15.20
N PHE A 106 -1.64 25.99 14.53
CA PHE A 106 -1.59 24.54 14.38
C PHE A 106 -0.46 24.12 13.45
N ASN A 107 -0.24 24.82 12.33
CA ASN A 107 0.92 24.56 11.46
C ASN A 107 2.23 24.70 12.22
N GLU A 108 2.38 25.79 13.00
CA GLU A 108 3.59 26.01 13.77
C GLU A 108 3.82 24.85 14.74
N ASN A 109 2.80 24.43 15.50
CA ASN A 109 2.93 23.30 16.42
C ASN A 109 3.24 21.99 15.70
N ALA A 110 2.57 21.72 14.58
CA ALA A 110 2.80 20.53 13.76
C ALA A 110 4.24 20.48 13.22
N GLN A 111 4.85 21.62 12.86
CA GLN A 111 6.26 21.68 12.47
C GLN A 111 7.21 21.23 13.59
N TYR A 112 7.00 21.67 14.84
CA TYR A 112 7.79 21.16 15.98
C TYR A 112 7.64 19.65 16.14
N GLY A 113 6.43 19.14 15.92
CA GLY A 113 6.14 17.70 15.95
C GLY A 113 6.89 16.93 14.86
N ALA A 114 6.82 17.42 13.62
CA ALA A 114 7.48 16.79 12.47
C ALA A 114 8.99 16.73 12.66
N VAL A 115 9.61 17.83 13.12
CA VAL A 115 11.04 17.90 13.41
C VAL A 115 11.43 16.94 14.54
N LEU A 116 10.65 16.86 15.62
CA LEU A 116 10.93 15.94 16.72
C LEU A 116 10.87 14.47 16.27
N VAL A 117 9.85 14.10 15.52
CA VAL A 117 9.71 12.71 15.05
C VAL A 117 10.80 12.37 14.05
N ALA A 118 11.10 13.26 13.09
CA ALA A 118 12.22 13.10 12.15
C ALA A 118 13.56 12.94 12.90
N ALA A 119 13.83 13.77 13.90
CA ALA A 119 15.03 13.69 14.73
C ALA A 119 15.14 12.38 15.52
N SER A 120 14.00 11.78 15.89
CA SER A 120 13.97 10.52 16.64
C SER A 120 14.27 9.28 15.79
N GLY A 121 14.23 9.41 14.45
CA GLY A 121 14.53 8.33 13.50
C GLY A 121 13.48 7.21 13.44
N ARG A 122 12.29 7.41 14.04
CA ARG A 122 11.17 6.44 14.00
C ARG A 122 9.83 7.16 14.12
N ILE A 123 8.80 6.64 13.45
CA ILE A 123 7.42 7.14 13.60
C ILE A 123 6.86 6.71 14.95
N SER A 124 6.46 7.67 15.78
CA SER A 124 5.93 7.42 17.11
C SER A 124 5.17 8.65 17.65
N HIS A 125 4.04 8.44 18.31
CA HIS A 125 3.34 9.47 19.09
C HIS A 125 4.00 9.73 20.47
N SER A 126 5.03 8.96 20.83
CA SER A 126 5.81 9.11 22.07
C SER A 126 7.32 9.09 21.78
N PRO A 127 7.82 10.01 20.92
CA PRO A 127 9.23 10.09 20.62
C PRO A 127 10.03 10.41 21.90
N LYS A 128 11.19 9.76 22.03
CA LYS A 128 12.13 10.10 23.11
C LYS A 128 12.84 11.40 22.74
N GLN A 129 13.12 12.22 23.74
CA GLN A 129 13.93 13.43 23.58
C GLN A 129 15.34 13.05 23.09
N PRO A 130 15.83 13.63 21.98
CA PRO A 130 17.24 13.56 21.61
C PRO A 130 18.12 14.23 22.68
N ASP A 131 19.29 13.65 22.98
CA ASP A 131 20.18 14.12 24.05
C ASP A 131 20.66 15.58 23.87
N ASP A 132 20.67 16.08 22.64
CA ASP A 132 21.12 17.41 22.23
C ASP A 132 19.95 18.38 21.91
N MET A 133 18.70 17.98 22.15
CA MET A 133 17.51 18.82 21.97
C MET A 133 17.11 19.51 23.28
N ASP A 134 16.89 20.82 23.22
CA ASP A 134 16.39 21.60 24.37
C ASP A 134 14.99 21.17 24.82
N ASP A 135 14.77 21.20 26.14
CA ASP A 135 13.53 20.77 26.78
C ASP A 135 12.30 21.49 26.22
N ALA A 136 12.40 22.79 25.92
CA ALA A 136 11.26 23.54 25.41
C ALA A 136 10.84 23.12 24.00
N PHE A 137 11.83 22.79 23.14
CA PHE A 137 11.56 22.26 21.80
C PHE A 137 10.93 20.87 21.90
N TYR A 138 11.52 20.00 22.71
CA TYR A 138 11.01 18.64 22.93
C TYR A 138 9.58 18.64 23.46
N GLU A 139 9.30 19.39 24.52
CA GLU A 139 7.97 19.45 25.11
C GLU A 139 6.92 19.99 24.13
N ARG A 140 7.28 20.96 23.28
CA ARG A 140 6.38 21.49 22.26
C ARG A 140 6.12 20.47 21.16
N GLY A 141 7.15 19.82 20.63
CA GLY A 141 7.01 18.77 19.63
C GLY A 141 6.23 17.57 20.14
N LEU A 142 6.50 17.13 21.37
CA LEU A 142 5.81 15.99 21.99
C LEU A 142 4.31 16.26 22.14
N ARG A 143 3.93 17.47 22.58
CA ARG A 143 2.52 17.87 22.64
C ARG A 143 1.86 17.79 21.27
N ALA A 144 2.53 18.29 20.23
CA ALA A 144 1.99 18.29 18.88
C ALA A 144 1.73 16.88 18.34
N VAL A 145 2.60 15.90 18.64
CA VAL A 145 2.46 14.54 18.12
C VAL A 145 1.69 13.58 19.03
N SER A 146 1.34 13.99 20.25
CA SER A 146 0.57 13.14 21.17
C SER A 146 -0.89 12.94 20.77
N SER A 147 -1.42 13.79 19.88
CA SER A 147 -2.78 13.71 19.35
C SER A 147 -2.79 14.35 17.97
N CYS A 148 -2.39 13.59 16.96
CA CYS A 148 -2.31 14.04 15.58
C CYS A 148 -2.45 12.85 14.64
N ASN A 149 -2.64 13.16 13.36
CA ASN A 149 -2.29 12.27 12.28
C ASN A 149 -0.77 12.33 12.07
N LEU A 150 -0.13 11.18 11.92
CA LEU A 150 1.32 11.07 11.77
C LEU A 150 1.63 10.03 10.70
N THR A 151 2.52 10.37 9.77
CA THR A 151 3.04 9.40 8.80
C THR A 151 4.51 9.65 8.49
N GLY A 152 5.19 8.61 8.03
CA GLY A 152 6.57 8.65 7.56
C GLY A 152 6.68 8.32 6.08
N ASP A 153 7.90 8.36 5.55
CA ASP A 153 8.26 7.91 4.20
C ASP A 153 7.54 8.63 3.04
N VAL A 154 7.01 9.84 3.29
CA VAL A 154 6.43 10.72 2.26
C VAL A 154 7.49 11.68 1.69
N GLU A 155 8.63 11.14 1.25
CA GLU A 155 9.80 11.91 0.81
C GLU A 155 9.47 12.90 -0.32
N GLY A 156 9.50 14.19 -0.01
CA GLY A 156 9.27 15.30 -0.95
C GLY A 156 7.81 15.49 -1.35
N MET A 157 6.87 14.77 -0.72
CA MET A 157 5.47 14.71 -1.16
C MET A 157 4.49 14.93 0.01
N PRO A 158 4.54 16.08 0.72
CA PRO A 158 3.72 16.31 1.90
C PRO A 158 2.21 16.20 1.64
N VAL A 159 1.71 16.59 0.46
CA VAL A 159 0.29 16.51 0.11
C VAL A 159 -0.21 15.06 0.02
N SER A 160 0.65 14.11 -0.36
CA SER A 160 0.28 12.69 -0.42
C SER A 160 -0.04 12.08 0.94
N ALA A 161 0.39 12.72 2.03
CA ALA A 161 0.04 12.28 3.38
C ALA A 161 -1.47 12.33 3.63
N ILE A 162 -2.20 13.27 3.00
CA ILE A 162 -3.66 13.39 3.14
C ILE A 162 -4.35 12.10 2.68
N ASP A 163 -4.02 11.63 1.48
CA ASP A 163 -4.54 10.38 0.93
C ASP A 163 -4.03 9.17 1.74
N GLY A 164 -2.78 9.18 2.19
CA GLY A 164 -2.22 8.11 3.01
C GLY A 164 -2.94 7.92 4.35
N TRP A 165 -3.37 9.01 5.00
CA TRP A 165 -4.20 8.94 6.21
C TRP A 165 -5.62 8.46 5.93
N MET A 166 -6.10 8.58 4.69
CA MET A 166 -7.40 8.03 4.28
C MET A 166 -7.35 6.53 4.01
N ASP A 167 -6.21 5.85 3.92
CA ASP A 167 -6.13 4.39 3.70
C ASP A 167 -6.43 3.60 5.00
N ASP A 168 -5.60 3.78 6.03
CA ASP A 168 -5.71 3.12 7.34
C ASP A 168 -5.84 1.58 7.33
N SER A 169 -5.50 0.90 6.25
CA SER A 169 -5.76 -0.55 6.10
C SER A 169 -4.64 -1.45 6.61
N SER A 170 -3.60 -0.87 7.20
CA SER A 170 -2.54 -1.64 7.88
C SER A 170 -3.11 -2.39 9.09
N GLY A 171 -2.50 -3.52 9.47
CA GLY A 171 -3.08 -4.36 10.52
C GLY A 171 -3.22 -3.70 11.90
N ASN A 172 -2.42 -2.68 12.19
CA ASN A 172 -2.53 -1.90 13.41
C ASN A 172 -3.57 -0.77 13.32
N ASN A 173 -3.88 -0.29 12.11
CA ASN A 173 -4.80 0.84 11.91
C ASN A 173 -6.22 0.39 11.55
N ILE A 174 -6.37 -0.72 10.83
CA ILE A 174 -7.66 -1.26 10.36
C ILE A 174 -8.68 -1.50 11.49
N PRO A 175 -8.30 -1.79 12.76
CA PRO A 175 -9.28 -1.89 13.84
C PRO A 175 -9.93 -0.57 14.26
N GLU A 176 -9.30 0.56 13.96
CA GLU A 176 -9.69 1.88 14.43
C GLU A 176 -10.11 2.82 13.29
N LEU A 177 -9.37 2.78 12.17
CA LEU A 177 -9.41 3.77 11.09
C LEU A 177 -9.27 5.21 11.62
N GLY A 178 -8.37 5.37 12.59
CA GLY A 178 -8.28 6.59 13.38
C GLY A 178 -7.97 7.83 12.55
N HIS A 179 -7.00 7.74 11.63
CA HIS A 179 -6.57 8.88 10.84
C HIS A 179 -7.67 9.35 9.88
N ARG A 180 -8.28 8.40 9.17
CA ARG A 180 -9.42 8.65 8.26
C ARG A 180 -10.60 9.27 9.00
N ARG A 181 -10.98 8.70 10.15
CA ARG A 181 -12.16 9.16 10.90
C ARG A 181 -11.96 10.55 11.50
N TRP A 182 -10.73 10.90 11.88
CA TRP A 182 -10.41 12.28 12.27
C TRP A 182 -10.53 13.25 11.09
N GLN A 183 -10.03 12.92 9.90
CA GLN A 183 -10.19 13.75 8.70
C GLN A 183 -11.66 13.89 8.26
N LEU A 184 -12.47 12.86 8.48
CA LEU A 184 -13.91 12.85 8.20
C LEU A 184 -14.78 13.29 9.39
N ASN A 185 -14.20 13.89 10.43
CA ASN A 185 -14.95 14.36 11.58
C ASN A 185 -15.86 15.55 11.17
N PRO A 186 -17.19 15.46 11.34
CA PRO A 186 -18.12 16.50 10.91
C PRO A 186 -17.95 17.82 11.68
N THR A 187 -17.49 17.77 12.94
CA THR A 187 -17.27 18.97 13.76
C THR A 187 -15.88 19.58 13.61
N LEU A 188 -15.01 18.98 12.79
CA LEU A 188 -13.68 19.53 12.54
C LEU A 188 -13.84 20.89 11.84
N GLY A 189 -13.27 21.94 12.42
CA GLY A 189 -13.28 23.29 11.84
C GLY A 189 -11.92 23.73 11.35
N LYS A 190 -10.86 23.34 12.07
CA LYS A 190 -9.49 23.77 11.83
C LYS A 190 -8.50 22.63 11.79
N VAL A 191 -7.49 22.77 10.94
CA VAL A 191 -6.37 21.84 10.82
C VAL A 191 -5.04 22.60 10.77
N GLY A 192 -3.94 21.89 11.00
CA GLY A 192 -2.63 22.43 10.69
C GLY A 192 -1.63 21.33 10.35
N PHE A 193 -0.65 21.68 9.54
CA PHE A 193 0.26 20.72 8.92
C PHE A 193 1.71 21.03 9.26
N GLY A 194 2.48 19.97 9.44
CA GLY A 194 3.92 20.00 9.59
C GLY A 194 4.58 18.93 8.73
N TYR A 195 5.76 19.22 8.21
CA TYR A 195 6.55 18.28 7.44
C TYR A 195 8.06 18.51 7.66
N CYS A 196 8.82 17.43 7.80
CA CYS A 196 10.28 17.43 7.92
C CYS A 196 10.84 16.05 7.56
N ASP A 197 11.81 15.98 6.63
CA ASP A 197 12.54 14.75 6.27
C ASP A 197 11.65 13.51 6.03
N GLY A 198 10.56 13.67 5.26
CA GLY A 198 9.63 12.58 4.95
C GLY A 198 8.62 12.26 6.05
N VAL A 199 8.65 12.96 7.19
CA VAL A 199 7.63 12.87 8.23
C VAL A 199 6.60 13.97 8.03
N ALA A 200 5.32 13.62 7.96
CA ALA A 200 4.20 14.56 7.95
C ALA A 200 3.37 14.44 9.23
N VAL A 201 2.90 15.58 9.73
CA VAL A 201 2.05 15.72 10.91
C VAL A 201 0.83 16.52 10.54
N GLU A 202 -0.36 16.04 10.91
CA GLU A 202 -1.61 16.78 10.79
C GLU A 202 -2.28 16.92 12.17
N THR A 203 -2.43 18.17 12.60
CA THR A 203 -3.16 18.54 13.82
C THR A 203 -4.67 18.43 13.53
N ILE A 204 -5.33 17.43 14.11
CA ILE A 204 -6.67 16.96 13.66
C ILE A 204 -7.67 16.68 14.80
N TYR A 205 -7.59 17.41 15.90
CA TYR A 205 -8.48 17.24 17.07
C TYR A 205 -9.42 18.41 17.32
N ASP A 206 -9.44 19.41 16.45
CA ASP A 206 -10.34 20.55 16.59
C ASP A 206 -11.81 20.14 16.45
N ARG A 207 -12.67 20.84 17.21
CA ARG A 207 -14.13 20.67 17.17
C ARG A 207 -14.85 22.00 17.04
N SER A 208 -14.17 23.02 16.51
CA SER A 208 -14.72 24.38 16.37
C SER A 208 -15.65 24.52 15.17
N GLY A 209 -15.67 23.54 14.27
CA GLY A 209 -16.54 23.52 13.10
C GLY A 209 -18.02 23.46 13.49
N ALA A 210 -18.86 24.12 12.71
CA ALA A 210 -20.31 24.19 12.97
C ALA A 210 -21.01 22.82 12.89
N GLY A 211 -20.35 21.81 12.34
CA GLY A 211 -20.95 20.51 12.07
C GLY A 211 -21.88 20.54 10.87
N CYS A 212 -22.55 19.41 10.66
CA CYS A 212 -23.68 19.27 9.75
C CYS A 212 -24.71 18.31 10.37
N ASP A 213 -25.94 18.32 9.88
CA ASP A 213 -26.89 17.25 10.19
C ASP A 213 -26.60 16.06 9.26
N TYR A 214 -26.44 14.87 9.81
CA TYR A 214 -26.11 13.64 9.08
C TYR A 214 -26.71 12.44 9.80
N ASP A 215 -26.96 11.36 9.08
CA ASP A 215 -27.35 10.07 9.70
C ASP A 215 -26.12 9.19 9.97
N PHE A 216 -25.24 9.10 8.99
CA PHE A 216 -23.96 8.38 9.07
C PHE A 216 -22.96 9.02 8.09
N ILE A 217 -21.67 8.73 8.30
CA ILE A 217 -20.58 9.13 7.41
C ILE A 217 -19.85 7.86 7.00
N SER A 218 -19.81 7.57 5.71
CA SER A 218 -19.13 6.41 5.15
C SER A 218 -17.94 6.80 4.27
N TRP A 219 -16.96 5.90 4.21
CA TRP A 219 -15.91 5.89 3.21
C TRP A 219 -15.77 4.46 2.69
N PRO A 220 -16.01 4.21 1.39
CA PRO A 220 -16.47 5.15 0.35
C PRO A 220 -17.83 5.79 0.67
N ALA A 221 -18.01 7.03 0.22
CA ALA A 221 -19.24 7.79 0.43
C ALA A 221 -20.32 7.37 -0.56
N SER A 222 -21.60 7.46 -0.16
CA SER A 222 -22.71 7.17 -1.07
C SER A 222 -22.75 8.11 -2.28
N GLY A 223 -23.21 7.60 -3.42
CA GLY A 223 -23.23 8.29 -4.71
C GLY A 223 -22.01 7.96 -5.57
N ASN A 224 -21.64 8.87 -6.47
CA ASN A 224 -20.44 8.73 -7.30
C ASN A 224 -19.19 8.77 -6.44
N PHE A 225 -18.27 7.83 -6.64
CA PHE A 225 -17.03 7.74 -5.89
C PHE A 225 -15.84 7.41 -6.80
N PRO A 226 -14.75 8.19 -6.74
CA PRO A 226 -13.59 8.00 -7.60
C PRO A 226 -12.77 6.77 -7.16
N GLN A 227 -12.66 5.76 -8.03
CA GLN A 227 -12.00 4.49 -7.70
C GLN A 227 -10.51 4.65 -7.33
N ASN A 228 -9.85 5.68 -7.87
CA ASN A 228 -8.47 6.03 -7.57
C ASN A 228 -8.26 6.61 -6.16
N LEU A 229 -9.32 6.79 -5.35
CA LEU A 229 -9.23 7.16 -3.93
C LEU A 229 -9.55 6.00 -2.97
N PHE A 230 -9.86 4.80 -3.47
CA PHE A 230 -10.19 3.65 -2.62
C PHE A 230 -9.81 2.32 -3.29
N ARG A 231 -8.70 1.73 -2.84
CA ARG A 231 -8.15 0.48 -3.39
C ARG A 231 -8.88 -0.76 -2.85
N TRP A 232 -8.77 -1.88 -3.56
CA TRP A 232 -9.41 -3.15 -3.19
C TRP A 232 -9.04 -3.67 -1.79
N TYR A 233 -7.84 -3.35 -1.28
CA TYR A 233 -7.41 -3.75 0.06
C TYR A 233 -7.94 -2.85 1.18
N GLU A 234 -8.57 -1.73 0.82
CA GLU A 234 -9.01 -0.75 1.79
C GLU A 234 -10.29 -1.17 2.51
N ALA A 235 -10.34 -0.89 3.80
CA ALA A 235 -11.53 -1.20 4.60
C ALA A 235 -12.63 -0.17 4.34
N TRP A 236 -13.85 -0.65 4.13
CA TRP A 236 -15.07 0.17 4.16
C TRP A 236 -15.35 0.60 5.59
N SER A 237 -15.93 1.79 5.74
CA SER A 237 -16.27 2.35 7.04
C SER A 237 -17.63 3.03 7.03
N ILE A 238 -18.38 2.90 8.14
CA ILE A 238 -19.67 3.55 8.39
C ILE A 238 -19.65 4.07 9.83
N THR A 239 -19.52 5.38 9.99
CA THR A 239 -19.57 6.06 11.28
C THR A 239 -20.99 6.57 11.53
N LEU A 240 -21.69 5.93 12.48
CA LEU A 240 -23.09 6.24 12.77
C LEU A 240 -23.21 7.48 13.66
N ASN A 241 -24.19 8.34 13.40
CA ASN A 241 -24.45 9.49 14.27
C ASN A 241 -24.91 9.02 15.67
N PRO A 242 -24.13 9.27 16.74
CA PRO A 242 -24.47 8.83 18.10
C PRO A 242 -25.71 9.54 18.68
N GLN A 243 -26.21 10.59 18.04
CA GLN A 243 -27.46 11.27 18.40
C GLN A 243 -28.69 10.65 17.74
N LYS A 244 -28.53 9.69 16.81
CA LYS A 244 -29.62 9.03 16.09
C LYS A 244 -29.64 7.52 16.30
N TYR A 245 -28.46 6.91 16.37
CA TYR A 245 -28.29 5.47 16.55
C TYR A 245 -27.85 5.12 17.97
N ALA A 246 -28.39 4.02 18.50
CA ALA A 246 -27.82 3.39 19.70
C ALA A 246 -26.44 2.80 19.37
N MET A 247 -25.62 2.60 20.41
CA MET A 247 -24.29 2.00 20.28
C MET A 247 -24.39 0.62 19.60
N PRO A 248 -23.76 0.42 18.43
CA PRO A 248 -23.82 -0.86 17.73
C PRO A 248 -23.06 -1.93 18.50
N ALA A 249 -23.63 -3.13 18.60
CA ALA A 249 -22.97 -4.31 19.14
C ALA A 249 -22.57 -5.23 17.98
N LYS A 250 -21.29 -5.59 17.87
CA LYS A 250 -20.77 -6.38 16.74
C LYS A 250 -21.57 -7.66 16.55
N GLU A 251 -21.91 -8.34 17.63
CA GLU A 251 -22.62 -9.63 17.67
C GLU A 251 -24.07 -9.54 17.16
N ASP A 252 -24.66 -8.35 17.18
CA ASP A 252 -26.02 -8.10 16.71
C ASP A 252 -26.07 -7.71 15.22
N LEU A 253 -24.92 -7.45 14.59
CA LEU A 253 -24.85 -6.88 13.24
C LEU A 253 -24.54 -7.92 12.16
N THR A 254 -25.20 -7.71 11.02
CA THR A 254 -24.83 -8.28 9.73
C THR A 254 -24.65 -7.15 8.74
N VAL A 255 -23.50 -7.12 8.07
CA VAL A 255 -23.23 -6.20 6.94
C VAL A 255 -23.16 -7.02 5.67
N THR A 256 -23.87 -6.56 4.63
CA THR A 256 -23.88 -7.19 3.32
C THR A 256 -23.40 -6.17 2.29
N LEU A 257 -22.36 -6.52 1.54
CA LEU A 257 -21.89 -5.81 0.36
C LEU A 257 -22.30 -6.61 -0.87
N GLU A 258 -22.95 -5.99 -1.83
CA GLU A 258 -23.39 -6.63 -3.08
C GLU A 258 -22.95 -5.79 -4.28
N ASP A 259 -22.33 -6.42 -5.27
CA ASP A 259 -21.98 -5.75 -6.54
C ASP A 259 -23.15 -5.75 -7.54
N SER A 260 -22.99 -5.01 -8.64
CA SER A 260 -24.00 -4.94 -9.71
C SER A 260 -24.29 -6.27 -10.42
N ALA A 261 -23.40 -7.26 -10.30
CA ALA A 261 -23.57 -8.61 -10.84
C ALA A 261 -24.29 -9.55 -9.86
N GLY A 262 -24.57 -9.10 -8.63
CA GLY A 262 -25.19 -9.87 -7.57
C GLY A 262 -24.22 -10.76 -6.78
N LYS A 263 -22.90 -10.54 -6.90
CA LYS A 263 -21.91 -11.15 -5.99
C LYS A 263 -22.06 -10.50 -4.63
N THR A 264 -22.13 -11.31 -3.59
CA THR A 264 -22.43 -10.86 -2.23
C THR A 264 -21.33 -11.27 -1.26
N TRP A 265 -20.90 -10.34 -0.43
CA TRP A 265 -20.04 -10.58 0.74
C TRP A 265 -20.83 -10.24 2.01
N THR A 266 -20.82 -11.17 2.96
CA THR A 266 -21.54 -11.01 4.23
C THR A 266 -20.58 -11.06 5.40
N PHE A 267 -20.68 -10.06 6.27
CA PHE A 267 -19.87 -9.90 7.47
C PHE A 267 -20.78 -9.98 8.69
N SER A 268 -20.47 -10.85 9.65
CA SER A 268 -21.30 -11.05 10.83
C SER A 268 -20.47 -11.16 12.09
N GLY A 269 -21.02 -10.67 13.21
CA GLY A 269 -20.31 -10.65 14.49
C GLY A 269 -20.03 -12.02 15.10
N ASP A 270 -20.66 -13.09 14.60
CA ASP A 270 -20.41 -14.47 15.03
C ASP A 270 -19.15 -15.10 14.41
N GLN A 271 -18.56 -14.44 13.40
CA GLN A 271 -17.32 -14.87 12.75
C GLN A 271 -16.08 -14.23 13.38
N THR A 272 -14.97 -14.98 13.35
CA THR A 272 -13.66 -14.47 13.77
C THR A 272 -12.93 -13.91 12.56
N TYR A 273 -12.47 -12.66 12.66
CA TYR A 273 -11.71 -11.97 11.63
C TYR A 273 -10.31 -11.63 12.15
N ILE A 274 -9.31 -11.77 11.29
CA ILE A 274 -7.94 -11.38 11.57
C ILE A 274 -7.66 -10.04 10.90
N ASN A 275 -7.01 -9.13 11.63
CA ASN A 275 -6.63 -7.80 11.15
C ASN A 275 -5.37 -7.81 10.26
N VAL A 276 -4.89 -8.97 9.82
CA VAL A 276 -3.67 -9.10 9.01
C VAL A 276 -3.93 -9.95 7.77
N GLY A 277 -3.26 -9.61 6.68
CA GLY A 277 -3.36 -10.31 5.39
C GLY A 277 -4.56 -9.89 4.53
N ASN A 278 -4.83 -10.68 3.50
CA ASN A 278 -5.79 -10.41 2.43
C ASN A 278 -7.21 -10.90 2.73
N GLY A 279 -7.40 -11.65 3.81
CA GLY A 279 -8.71 -12.22 4.16
C GLY A 279 -9.79 -11.16 4.44
N PRO A 280 -11.06 -11.59 4.55
CA PRO A 280 -12.14 -10.69 4.91
C PRO A 280 -11.90 -10.12 6.31
N TYR A 281 -12.45 -8.92 6.56
CA TYR A 281 -12.33 -8.23 7.83
C TYR A 281 -13.68 -7.66 8.27
N PHE A 282 -13.94 -7.69 9.58
CA PHE A 282 -15.11 -7.05 10.18
C PHE A 282 -14.88 -6.67 11.64
N ASN A 283 -15.17 -5.42 11.97
CA ASN A 283 -15.09 -4.88 13.32
C ASN A 283 -16.15 -3.80 13.58
N VAL A 284 -16.45 -3.57 14.85
CA VAL A 284 -17.16 -2.38 15.32
C VAL A 284 -16.27 -1.68 16.33
N ASN A 285 -15.79 -0.49 15.99
CA ASN A 285 -14.98 0.34 16.86
C ASN A 285 -15.85 1.41 17.54
N LEU A 286 -15.83 1.44 18.87
CA LEU A 286 -16.63 2.36 19.68
C LEU A 286 -15.82 3.54 20.23
N ASP A 287 -14.51 3.55 19.97
CA ASP A 287 -13.61 4.59 20.44
C ASP A 287 -13.83 5.90 19.66
N GLU A 288 -13.44 7.01 20.28
CA GLU A 288 -13.70 8.35 19.76
C GLU A 288 -12.55 8.86 18.88
N HIS A 289 -12.60 8.53 17.59
CA HIS A 289 -11.73 9.14 16.57
C HIS A 289 -12.52 10.20 15.80
N GLY A 290 -12.82 11.32 16.47
CA GLY A 290 -13.73 12.35 15.96
C GLY A 290 -15.19 12.05 16.30
N VAL A 291 -15.74 10.94 15.81
CA VAL A 291 -17.08 10.43 16.17
C VAL A 291 -16.97 8.94 16.48
N SER A 292 -17.67 8.47 17.51
CA SER A 292 -17.72 7.04 17.89
C SER A 292 -18.63 6.21 16.97
N ASN A 293 -18.84 4.93 17.28
CA ASN A 293 -19.78 4.03 16.58
C ASN A 293 -19.44 3.78 15.11
N CYS A 294 -18.22 3.32 14.84
CA CYS A 294 -17.77 3.00 13.49
C CYS A 294 -17.88 1.49 13.21
N ILE A 295 -18.56 1.14 12.13
CA ILE A 295 -18.60 -0.21 11.56
C ILE A 295 -17.54 -0.27 10.47
N ILE A 296 -16.68 -1.29 10.52
CA ILE A 296 -15.52 -1.45 9.64
C ILE A 296 -15.60 -2.83 9.00
N PHE A 297 -15.50 -2.92 7.67
CA PHE A 297 -15.54 -4.20 6.98
C PHE A 297 -14.71 -4.17 5.71
N ARG A 298 -14.24 -5.34 5.27
CA ARG A 298 -13.53 -5.48 4.00
C ARG A 298 -13.80 -6.88 3.45
N PRO A 299 -14.20 -7.03 2.17
CA PRO A 299 -14.28 -8.34 1.54
C PRO A 299 -12.92 -9.03 1.52
N ASN A 300 -12.91 -10.34 1.23
CA ASN A 300 -11.66 -11.01 0.92
C ASN A 300 -11.07 -10.34 -0.34
N VAL A 301 -9.83 -9.90 -0.23
CA VAL A 301 -9.10 -9.23 -1.32
C VAL A 301 -9.12 -10.08 -2.59
N ASP A 302 -8.87 -11.39 -2.44
CA ASP A 302 -8.76 -12.30 -3.59
C ASP A 302 -10.10 -12.38 -4.36
N ASP A 303 -11.23 -12.17 -3.68
CA ASP A 303 -12.55 -12.17 -4.31
C ASP A 303 -12.81 -10.90 -5.12
N ILE A 304 -12.13 -9.79 -4.79
CA ILE A 304 -12.23 -8.51 -5.51
C ILE A 304 -11.21 -8.45 -6.65
N MET A 305 -10.03 -9.08 -6.49
CA MET A 305 -8.98 -9.12 -7.51
C MET A 305 -9.31 -9.98 -8.75
N GLU A 306 -10.41 -10.75 -8.74
CA GLU A 306 -10.77 -11.71 -9.79
C GLU A 306 -11.09 -11.06 -11.18
N TYR A 307 -11.16 -9.72 -11.26
CA TYR A 307 -11.46 -8.97 -12.48
C TYR A 307 -10.39 -7.94 -12.82
N ASP A 308 -9.32 -8.32 -13.53
CA ASP A 308 -8.41 -7.50 -14.38
C ASP A 308 -8.02 -6.06 -13.93
N GLY A 309 -8.19 -5.71 -12.65
CA GLY A 309 -8.31 -4.34 -12.19
C GLY A 309 -7.98 -4.21 -10.71
N ILE A 310 -7.12 -3.25 -10.40
CA ILE A 310 -6.70 -2.89 -9.04
C ILE A 310 -7.72 -1.95 -8.34
N TYR A 311 -8.97 -1.91 -8.81
CA TYR A 311 -9.98 -0.95 -8.40
C TYR A 311 -11.36 -1.60 -8.27
N TYR A 312 -12.19 -1.07 -7.36
CA TYR A 312 -13.63 -1.32 -7.41
C TYR A 312 -14.22 -0.62 -8.64
N ASP A 313 -15.12 -1.28 -9.36
CA ASP A 313 -15.81 -0.73 -10.53
C ASP A 313 -17.32 -0.99 -10.47
N GLY A 314 -18.10 -0.03 -10.95
CA GLY A 314 -19.55 -0.07 -10.98
C GLY A 314 -20.22 0.14 -9.63
N ILE A 315 -21.49 -0.30 -9.55
CA ILE A 315 -22.35 -0.03 -8.39
C ILE A 315 -22.21 -1.13 -7.34
N TYR A 316 -21.98 -0.70 -6.09
CA TYR A 316 -22.02 -1.55 -4.91
C TYR A 316 -23.12 -1.06 -3.96
N THR A 317 -23.88 -2.02 -3.44
CA THR A 317 -24.90 -1.77 -2.42
C THR A 317 -24.42 -2.31 -1.08
N VAL A 318 -24.43 -1.45 -0.06
CA VAL A 318 -24.15 -1.82 1.32
C VAL A 318 -25.45 -1.84 2.11
N THR A 319 -25.70 -2.94 2.82
CA THR A 319 -26.81 -3.09 3.75
C THR A 319 -26.29 -3.42 5.13
N VAL A 320 -26.81 -2.76 6.17
CA VAL A 320 -26.52 -3.05 7.57
C VAL A 320 -27.81 -3.39 8.31
N GLU A 321 -27.86 -4.61 8.84
CA GLU A 321 -28.96 -5.13 9.64
C GLU A 321 -28.58 -5.18 11.12
N GLY A 322 -29.59 -5.13 12.00
CA GLY A 322 -29.40 -5.22 13.46
C GLY A 322 -29.21 -3.87 14.17
N LEU A 323 -29.18 -2.75 13.43
CA LEU A 323 -29.11 -1.41 14.00
C LEU A 323 -30.38 -1.04 14.77
N LYS A 324 -30.20 -0.16 15.75
CA LYS A 324 -31.27 0.34 16.62
C LYS A 324 -31.18 1.85 16.73
N ASP A 325 -32.32 2.55 16.76
CA ASP A 325 -32.38 3.95 17.16
C ASP A 325 -32.18 4.11 18.67
N LEU A 326 -32.06 5.35 19.15
CA LEU A 326 -31.92 5.66 20.58
C LEU A 326 -33.07 5.16 21.48
N SER A 327 -34.24 4.82 20.90
CA SER A 327 -35.37 4.23 21.62
C SER A 327 -35.35 2.69 21.65
N GLY A 328 -34.37 2.07 20.99
CA GLY A 328 -34.22 0.63 20.87
C GLY A 328 -35.06 0.00 19.75
N ARG A 329 -35.67 0.80 18.86
CA ARG A 329 -36.39 0.28 17.70
C ARG A 329 -35.41 -0.07 16.60
N ALA A 330 -35.65 -1.19 15.91
CA ALA A 330 -34.85 -1.59 14.76
C ALA A 330 -34.89 -0.51 13.66
N VAL A 331 -33.73 -0.27 13.04
CA VAL A 331 -33.54 0.65 11.91
C VAL A 331 -32.76 -0.08 10.84
N ASP A 332 -33.22 0.01 9.59
CA ASP A 332 -32.49 -0.52 8.45
C ASP A 332 -31.62 0.59 7.84
N LEU A 333 -30.37 0.26 7.50
CA LEU A 333 -29.48 1.15 6.78
C LEU A 333 -29.04 0.47 5.47
N ALA A 334 -29.27 1.13 4.34
CA ALA A 334 -28.74 0.71 3.06
C ALA A 334 -28.29 1.92 2.24
N TYR A 335 -27.13 1.85 1.60
CA TYR A 335 -26.63 2.90 0.70
C TYR A 335 -25.91 2.31 -0.51
N GLN A 336 -25.75 3.12 -1.56
CA GLN A 336 -25.05 2.72 -2.78
C GLN A 336 -23.84 3.60 -3.04
N VAL A 337 -22.80 2.99 -3.61
CA VAL A 337 -21.60 3.62 -4.11
C VAL A 337 -21.46 3.24 -5.58
N GLU A 338 -21.32 4.24 -6.45
CA GLU A 338 -21.02 4.05 -7.86
C GLU A 338 -19.56 4.43 -8.08
N PHE A 339 -18.70 3.42 -8.19
CA PHE A 339 -17.30 3.66 -8.52
C PHE A 339 -17.15 4.03 -9.98
N PHE A 340 -16.28 4.99 -10.25
CA PHE A 340 -15.92 5.42 -11.60
C PHE A 340 -14.45 5.80 -11.68
N ASP A 341 -13.91 5.80 -12.90
CA ASP A 341 -12.54 6.25 -13.14
C ASP A 341 -12.48 7.78 -13.19
N ALA A 342 -11.81 8.38 -12.22
CA ALA A 342 -11.53 9.82 -12.20
C ALA A 342 -10.12 10.16 -12.72
N SER A 343 -9.47 9.22 -13.41
CA SER A 343 -8.22 9.51 -14.13
C SER A 343 -8.51 10.44 -15.30
N PRO A 344 -7.62 11.39 -15.63
CA PRO A 344 -7.82 12.28 -16.76
C PRO A 344 -8.00 11.46 -18.04
N GLU A 345 -9.09 11.68 -18.78
CA GLU A 345 -9.33 11.04 -20.06
C GLU A 345 -8.14 11.36 -20.98
N SER A 346 -7.54 10.33 -21.58
CA SER A 346 -6.69 10.55 -22.76
C SER A 346 -7.60 11.12 -23.84
N GLU A 347 -7.40 12.39 -24.24
CA GLU A 347 -8.19 13.00 -25.31
C GLU A 347 -8.31 12.03 -26.51
N PRO A 348 -9.51 11.87 -27.09
CA PRO A 348 -9.67 11.04 -28.27
C PRO A 348 -8.84 11.63 -29.40
N GLU A 349 -7.94 10.82 -29.98
CA GLU A 349 -7.19 11.17 -31.18
C GLU A 349 -8.19 11.64 -32.25
N THR A 350 -8.12 12.92 -32.58
CA THR A 350 -8.93 13.51 -33.65
C THR A 350 -8.35 13.01 -34.97
N GLU A 351 -9.13 12.20 -35.70
CA GLU A 351 -8.80 11.79 -37.07
C GLU A 351 -8.55 13.03 -37.94
N PRO A 352 -7.53 13.02 -38.82
CA PRO A 352 -7.24 14.19 -39.64
C PRO A 352 -8.35 14.36 -40.70
N GLU A 353 -9.05 15.50 -40.63
CA GLU A 353 -9.97 15.92 -41.68
C GLU A 353 -9.21 16.17 -43.00
N THR A 354 -9.75 15.61 -44.08
CA THR A 354 -9.26 15.79 -45.45
C THR A 354 -9.42 17.23 -45.92
N GLU A 355 -8.32 17.92 -46.21
CA GLU A 355 -8.34 19.22 -46.91
C GLU A 355 -8.65 19.06 -48.42
N PRO A 356 -9.36 20.01 -49.05
CA PRO A 356 -9.58 20.01 -50.49
C PRO A 356 -8.45 20.70 -51.26
N GLU A 357 -8.06 20.10 -52.38
CA GLU A 357 -7.08 20.62 -53.33
C GLU A 357 -7.46 22.00 -53.90
N THR A 358 -6.50 22.93 -53.90
CA THR A 358 -6.48 24.07 -54.83
C THR A 358 -5.10 24.27 -55.45
N GLN A 359 -5.11 24.56 -56.75
CA GLN A 359 -3.97 24.70 -57.68
C GLN A 359 -3.74 26.19 -58.04
N PRO A 360 -2.66 26.59 -58.75
CA PRO A 360 -1.58 27.40 -58.17
C PRO A 360 -1.36 28.79 -58.84
N GLU A 361 -0.24 29.45 -58.47
CA GLU A 361 0.45 30.65 -59.04
C GLU A 361 0.14 31.99 -58.32
N THR A 362 1.09 32.88 -57.94
CA THR A 362 2.53 33.09 -58.25
C THR A 362 3.18 34.01 -57.19
N GLU A 363 4.46 33.76 -56.89
CA GLU A 363 5.47 34.49 -56.08
C GLU A 363 5.90 35.87 -56.64
N PRO A 364 6.84 36.66 -56.02
CA PRO A 364 7.56 36.48 -54.72
C PRO A 364 7.67 37.76 -53.86
N GLU A 365 8.14 37.63 -52.61
CA GLU A 365 9.31 38.41 -52.13
C GLU A 365 9.92 37.72 -50.90
N THR A 366 11.24 37.59 -50.95
CA THR A 366 12.12 36.71 -50.16
C THR A 366 12.55 37.30 -48.83
N GLU A 367 12.43 36.53 -47.75
CA GLU A 367 13.28 36.58 -46.55
C GLU A 367 13.63 35.13 -46.12
N PRO A 368 14.80 34.90 -45.50
CA PRO A 368 15.49 33.61 -45.58
C PRO A 368 14.84 32.50 -44.75
N GLU A 369 14.62 31.35 -45.40
CA GLU A 369 14.18 30.11 -44.78
C GLU A 369 15.18 29.65 -43.70
N THR A 370 14.67 29.48 -42.48
CA THR A 370 15.22 28.52 -41.54
C THR A 370 14.64 27.17 -41.91
N GLN A 371 15.50 26.17 -42.13
CA GLN A 371 15.07 24.79 -42.38
C GLN A 371 14.09 24.35 -41.29
N PRO A 372 12.95 23.70 -41.62
CA PRO A 372 12.22 22.94 -40.63
C PRO A 372 13.13 21.81 -40.13
N GLU A 373 13.30 21.79 -38.82
CA GLU A 373 13.92 20.69 -38.08
C GLU A 373 13.13 19.39 -38.41
N PRO A 374 13.80 18.26 -38.72
CA PRO A 374 13.08 17.04 -39.05
C PRO A 374 12.25 16.58 -37.84
N GLU A 375 10.98 16.23 -38.08
CA GLU A 375 10.18 15.47 -37.12
C GLU A 375 10.96 14.22 -36.67
N PRO A 376 10.96 13.87 -35.37
CA PRO A 376 11.68 12.70 -34.89
C PRO A 376 11.10 11.43 -35.54
N GLU A 377 11.93 10.69 -36.27
CA GLU A 377 11.57 9.39 -36.84
C GLU A 377 11.05 8.46 -35.73
N GLN A 378 9.82 7.95 -35.88
CA GLN A 378 9.23 6.99 -34.97
C GLN A 378 10.12 5.73 -34.90
N GLN A 379 10.58 5.36 -33.70
CA GLN A 379 11.47 4.20 -33.54
C GLN A 379 10.69 2.90 -33.77
N THR A 380 11.34 1.87 -34.33
CA THR A 380 10.64 0.62 -34.68
C THR A 380 10.51 -0.36 -33.52
N ILE A 381 9.50 -1.23 -33.53
CA ILE A 381 9.34 -2.35 -32.57
C ILE A 381 10.62 -3.20 -32.48
N SER A 382 11.34 -3.38 -33.60
CA SER A 382 12.62 -4.07 -33.64
C SER A 382 13.69 -3.40 -32.77
N ALA A 383 13.68 -2.07 -32.65
CA ALA A 383 14.60 -1.34 -31.78
C ALA A 383 14.26 -1.55 -30.29
N PHE A 384 12.98 -1.60 -29.93
CA PHE A 384 12.54 -1.95 -28.57
C PHE A 384 13.00 -3.35 -28.16
N VAL A 385 12.79 -4.36 -29.02
CA VAL A 385 13.22 -5.73 -28.74
C VAL A 385 14.75 -5.80 -28.62
N THR A 386 15.49 -5.14 -29.54
CA THR A 386 16.96 -5.08 -29.49
C THR A 386 17.45 -4.49 -28.16
N ARG A 387 16.81 -3.41 -27.71
CA ARG A 387 17.11 -2.77 -26.42
C ARG A 387 16.93 -3.73 -25.23
N LEU A 388 15.89 -4.57 -25.22
CA LEU A 388 15.71 -5.58 -24.16
C LEU A 388 16.81 -6.64 -24.18
N TYR A 389 17.22 -7.11 -25.37
CA TYR A 389 18.37 -8.03 -25.50
C TYR A 389 19.66 -7.40 -24.97
N GLU A 390 19.94 -6.15 -25.36
CA GLU A 390 21.18 -5.49 -24.98
C GLU A 390 21.20 -5.11 -23.50
N THR A 391 20.10 -4.58 -22.98
CA THR A 391 20.04 -4.09 -21.59
C THR A 391 19.85 -5.23 -20.60
N CYS A 392 18.89 -6.12 -20.83
CA CYS A 392 18.58 -7.21 -19.90
C CYS A 392 19.56 -8.37 -20.07
N LEU A 393 19.86 -8.78 -21.30
CA LEU A 393 20.64 -9.98 -21.59
C LEU A 393 22.12 -9.67 -21.89
N GLY A 394 22.48 -8.42 -22.22
CA GLY A 394 23.88 -8.03 -22.44
C GLY A 394 24.45 -8.53 -23.76
N ARG A 395 23.60 -8.80 -24.75
CA ARG A 395 23.99 -9.29 -26.08
C ARG A 395 23.08 -8.73 -27.16
N THR A 396 23.56 -8.74 -28.39
CA THR A 396 22.69 -8.48 -29.55
C THR A 396 21.77 -9.68 -29.80
N PRO A 397 20.54 -9.45 -30.30
CA PRO A 397 19.67 -10.54 -30.70
C PRO A 397 20.22 -11.28 -31.92
N ASP A 398 20.00 -12.58 -31.99
CA ASP A 398 20.06 -13.28 -33.26
C ASP A 398 18.81 -12.97 -34.10
N LYS A 399 18.92 -13.19 -35.42
CA LYS A 399 17.86 -12.84 -36.36
C LYS A 399 16.51 -13.51 -36.03
N ALA A 400 16.52 -14.80 -35.69
CA ALA A 400 15.29 -15.55 -35.44
C ALA A 400 14.64 -15.13 -34.11
N GLY A 401 15.44 -14.92 -33.07
CA GLY A 401 14.98 -14.41 -31.78
C GLY A 401 14.36 -13.02 -31.89
N LEU A 402 14.98 -12.11 -32.67
CA LEU A 402 14.44 -10.78 -32.95
C LEU A 402 13.11 -10.85 -33.67
N GLU A 403 13.06 -11.56 -34.81
CA GLU A 403 11.84 -11.72 -35.61
C GLU A 403 10.69 -12.32 -34.79
N SER A 404 10.98 -13.29 -33.92
CA SER A 404 9.95 -13.92 -33.08
C SER A 404 9.30 -12.93 -32.11
N TRP A 405 10.08 -12.12 -31.39
CA TRP A 405 9.52 -11.16 -30.42
C TRP A 405 8.86 -9.96 -31.09
N VAL A 406 9.38 -9.51 -32.23
CA VAL A 406 8.73 -8.46 -33.03
C VAL A 406 7.34 -8.93 -33.48
N ASN A 407 7.22 -10.14 -34.00
CA ASN A 407 5.92 -10.70 -34.40
C ASN A 407 4.93 -10.80 -33.23
N VAL A 408 5.40 -11.08 -32.00
CA VAL A 408 4.54 -11.11 -30.80
C VAL A 408 3.92 -9.74 -30.54
N LEU A 409 4.75 -8.69 -30.53
CA LEU A 409 4.32 -7.31 -30.30
C LEU A 409 3.45 -6.76 -31.44
N GLU A 410 3.83 -7.01 -32.70
CA GLU A 410 3.05 -6.60 -33.88
C GLU A 410 1.68 -7.28 -33.94
N SER A 411 1.59 -8.53 -33.50
CA SER A 411 0.31 -9.26 -33.46
C SER A 411 -0.61 -8.82 -32.30
N GLY A 412 -0.10 -8.02 -31.35
CA GLY A 412 -0.82 -7.63 -30.14
C GLY A 412 -1.09 -8.80 -29.17
N ARG A 413 -0.44 -9.96 -29.37
CA ARG A 413 -0.63 -11.13 -28.50
C ARG A 413 -0.16 -10.87 -27.08
N GLU A 414 0.92 -10.12 -26.94
CA GLU A 414 1.46 -9.67 -25.66
C GLU A 414 1.85 -8.19 -25.78
N GLY A 415 1.63 -7.43 -24.71
CA GLY A 415 2.09 -6.05 -24.61
C GLY A 415 3.56 -5.94 -24.19
N GLY A 416 4.08 -4.71 -24.22
CA GLY A 416 5.46 -4.40 -23.84
C GLY A 416 5.86 -4.92 -22.45
N ALA A 417 4.96 -4.87 -21.47
CA ALA A 417 5.20 -5.37 -20.11
C ALA A 417 5.42 -6.88 -20.07
N GLN A 418 4.53 -7.66 -20.70
CA GLN A 418 4.63 -9.12 -20.73
C GLN A 418 5.86 -9.59 -21.52
N VAL A 419 6.17 -8.94 -22.65
CA VAL A 419 7.40 -9.22 -23.40
C VAL A 419 8.63 -8.90 -22.54
N ALA A 420 8.69 -7.73 -21.89
CA ALA A 420 9.82 -7.38 -21.04
C ALA A 420 10.00 -8.34 -19.85
N TYR A 421 8.90 -8.87 -19.28
CA TYR A 421 8.93 -9.89 -18.24
C TYR A 421 9.62 -11.16 -18.71
N ASN A 422 9.32 -11.61 -19.94
CA ASN A 422 9.95 -12.77 -20.55
C ASN A 422 11.48 -12.61 -20.70
N PHE A 423 12.00 -11.39 -20.77
CA PHE A 423 13.45 -11.11 -20.74
C PHE A 423 13.99 -11.08 -19.31
N VAL A 424 13.38 -10.28 -18.43
CA VAL A 424 13.86 -10.02 -17.06
C VAL A 424 13.76 -11.27 -16.16
N PHE A 425 12.83 -12.19 -16.41
CA PHE A 425 12.69 -13.42 -15.63
C PHE A 425 13.08 -14.69 -16.41
N SER A 426 13.73 -14.52 -17.57
CA SER A 426 14.32 -15.62 -18.33
C SER A 426 15.38 -16.36 -17.51
N THR A 427 15.63 -17.63 -17.86
CA THR A 427 16.74 -18.41 -17.29
C THR A 427 18.09 -17.71 -17.49
N GLU A 428 18.29 -17.07 -18.65
CA GLU A 428 19.51 -16.31 -18.96
C GLU A 428 19.71 -15.14 -18.00
N PHE A 429 18.65 -14.35 -17.75
CA PHE A 429 18.70 -13.23 -16.81
C PHE A 429 18.87 -13.71 -15.36
N LYS A 430 18.13 -14.73 -14.92
CA LYS A 430 18.25 -15.27 -13.55
C LYS A 430 19.65 -15.78 -13.25
N ASN A 431 20.35 -16.36 -14.23
CA ASN A 431 21.73 -16.81 -14.09
C ASN A 431 22.73 -15.67 -13.86
N LYS A 432 22.38 -14.41 -14.16
CA LYS A 432 23.20 -13.23 -13.84
C LYS A 432 23.21 -12.88 -12.36
N ASN A 433 22.25 -13.39 -11.58
CA ASN A 433 22.19 -13.20 -10.12
C ASN A 433 22.33 -11.74 -9.68
N TYR A 434 21.78 -10.78 -10.43
CA TYR A 434 21.88 -9.36 -10.09
C TYR A 434 21.49 -9.12 -8.63
N CYS A 435 22.28 -8.37 -7.87
CA CYS A 435 21.87 -7.89 -6.55
C CYS A 435 20.73 -6.87 -6.71
N ASN A 436 20.02 -6.55 -5.63
CA ASN A 436 18.83 -5.66 -5.70
C ASN A 436 19.18 -4.31 -6.34
N GLU A 437 20.31 -3.70 -5.94
CA GLU A 437 20.79 -2.45 -6.50
C GLU A 437 21.01 -2.50 -8.03
N ASP A 438 21.74 -3.51 -8.52
CA ASP A 438 22.02 -3.63 -9.96
C ASP A 438 20.79 -4.08 -10.76
N TYR A 439 19.90 -4.84 -10.13
CA TYR A 439 18.60 -5.19 -10.70
C TYR A 439 17.76 -3.93 -10.96
N ILE A 440 17.62 -3.06 -9.96
CA ILE A 440 16.87 -1.80 -10.07
C ILE A 440 17.51 -0.89 -11.12
N LYS A 441 18.85 -0.71 -11.09
CA LYS A 441 19.55 0.09 -12.12
C LYS A 441 19.29 -0.42 -13.53
N LEU A 442 19.22 -1.74 -13.71
CA LEU A 442 18.90 -2.34 -14.99
C LEU A 442 17.45 -2.05 -15.40
N LEU A 443 16.49 -2.09 -14.47
CA LEU A 443 15.10 -1.72 -14.76
C LEU A 443 14.98 -0.25 -15.18
N TYR A 444 15.65 0.69 -14.52
CA TYR A 444 15.72 2.09 -14.99
C TYR A 444 16.21 2.18 -16.44
N LYS A 445 17.29 1.48 -16.76
CA LYS A 445 17.83 1.47 -18.12
C LYS A 445 16.87 0.87 -19.13
N ALA A 446 16.26 -0.26 -18.81
CA ALA A 446 15.40 -1.00 -19.75
C ALA A 446 14.05 -0.31 -19.95
N PHE A 447 13.43 0.18 -18.87
CA PHE A 447 12.06 0.66 -18.86
C PHE A 447 11.94 2.18 -18.97
N LEU A 448 12.91 2.95 -18.48
CA LEU A 448 12.83 4.41 -18.43
C LEU A 448 13.82 5.09 -19.38
N GLY A 449 14.80 4.33 -19.91
CA GLY A 449 15.77 4.88 -20.86
C GLY A 449 16.83 5.77 -20.24
N ARG A 450 16.96 5.74 -18.92
CA ARG A 450 17.90 6.56 -18.15
C ARG A 450 18.58 5.77 -17.04
N GLU A 451 19.65 6.33 -16.50
CA GLU A 451 20.25 5.84 -15.27
C GLU A 451 19.33 6.13 -14.08
N ALA A 452 19.41 5.28 -13.05
CA ALA A 452 18.72 5.54 -11.78
C ALA A 452 19.33 6.78 -11.11
N ASP A 453 18.48 7.70 -10.67
CA ASP A 453 18.89 8.75 -9.75
C ASP A 453 19.07 8.19 -8.33
N ALA A 454 19.83 8.89 -7.49
CA ALA A 454 20.22 8.38 -6.18
C ALA A 454 19.02 8.18 -5.23
N ALA A 455 18.03 9.08 -5.28
CA ALA A 455 16.84 9.03 -4.44
C ALA A 455 15.93 7.88 -4.86
N GLY A 456 15.61 7.79 -6.16
CA GLY A 456 14.80 6.71 -6.72
C GLY A 456 15.42 5.33 -6.52
N LEU A 457 16.73 5.19 -6.75
CA LEU A 457 17.44 3.94 -6.46
C LEU A 457 17.34 3.55 -4.98
N SER A 458 17.56 4.51 -4.07
CA SER A 458 17.46 4.27 -2.63
C SER A 458 16.04 3.88 -2.22
N SER A 459 15.02 4.55 -2.76
CA SER A 459 13.61 4.24 -2.50
C SER A 459 13.25 2.81 -2.92
N TRP A 460 13.59 2.41 -4.15
CA TRP A 460 13.34 1.04 -4.62
C TRP A 460 14.10 -0.01 -3.82
N ILE A 461 15.31 0.28 -3.36
CA ILE A 461 16.06 -0.63 -2.48
C ILE A 461 15.31 -0.81 -1.15
N LYS A 462 14.84 0.27 -0.52
CA LYS A 462 14.05 0.20 0.73
C LYS A 462 12.78 -0.63 0.54
N VAL A 463 12.07 -0.46 -0.59
CA VAL A 463 10.88 -1.26 -0.93
C VAL A 463 11.22 -2.75 -1.06
N MET A 464 12.35 -3.10 -1.69
CA MET A 464 12.79 -4.50 -1.72
C MET A 464 13.19 -5.03 -0.34
N GLU A 465 13.79 -4.19 0.50
CA GLU A 465 14.21 -4.57 1.86
C GLU A 465 13.02 -4.73 2.83
N SER A 466 11.87 -4.12 2.54
CA SER A 466 10.62 -4.33 3.30
C SER A 466 9.87 -5.60 2.88
N GLY A 467 10.35 -6.33 1.87
CA GLY A 467 9.85 -7.65 1.50
C GLY A 467 9.13 -7.70 0.15
N THR A 468 9.11 -6.60 -0.59
CA THR A 468 8.59 -6.59 -1.97
C THR A 468 9.44 -7.46 -2.89
N THR A 469 8.78 -8.30 -3.66
CA THR A 469 9.39 -9.21 -4.62
C THR A 469 9.96 -8.47 -5.84
N ARG A 470 10.83 -9.15 -6.59
CA ARG A 470 11.37 -8.60 -7.84
C ARG A 470 10.31 -8.39 -8.89
N GLU A 471 9.31 -9.24 -8.90
CA GLU A 471 8.14 -9.24 -9.78
C GLU A 471 7.21 -8.06 -9.48
N GLU A 472 6.99 -7.74 -8.21
CA GLU A 472 6.25 -6.53 -7.81
C GLU A 472 7.01 -5.26 -8.15
N VAL A 473 8.33 -5.20 -7.87
CA VAL A 473 9.17 -4.07 -8.30
C VAL A 473 9.14 -3.95 -9.82
N PHE A 474 9.26 -5.06 -10.56
CA PHE A 474 9.13 -5.07 -12.01
C PHE A 474 7.82 -4.42 -12.46
N ASN A 475 6.68 -4.78 -11.84
CA ASN A 475 5.38 -4.19 -12.15
C ASN A 475 5.36 -2.67 -11.91
N GLY A 476 6.01 -2.19 -10.84
CA GLY A 476 6.18 -0.75 -10.60
C GLY A 476 6.85 0.00 -11.76
N PHE A 477 7.88 -0.59 -12.36
CA PHE A 477 8.52 -0.04 -13.57
C PHE A 477 7.67 -0.25 -14.82
N ALA A 478 7.17 -1.47 -15.01
CA ALA A 478 6.44 -1.89 -16.19
C ALA A 478 5.07 -1.21 -16.33
N MET A 479 4.48 -0.69 -15.26
CA MET A 479 3.21 0.05 -15.29
C MET A 479 3.39 1.56 -15.11
N SER A 480 4.64 2.04 -15.06
CA SER A 480 4.94 3.47 -14.91
C SER A 480 4.55 4.29 -16.14
N THR A 481 4.23 5.57 -15.93
CA THR A 481 4.00 6.53 -17.02
C THR A 481 5.22 6.65 -17.93
N GLU A 482 6.44 6.57 -17.38
CA GLU A 482 7.67 6.62 -18.17
C GLU A 482 7.79 5.42 -19.12
N PHE A 483 7.51 4.19 -18.65
CA PHE A 483 7.55 3.02 -19.52
C PHE A 483 6.41 3.00 -20.55
N ARG A 484 5.23 3.53 -20.18
CA ARG A 484 4.14 3.75 -21.13
C ARG A 484 4.58 4.68 -22.26
N GLY A 485 5.18 5.82 -21.92
CA GLY A 485 5.75 6.75 -22.88
C GLY A 485 6.85 6.11 -23.74
N LEU A 486 7.72 5.30 -23.14
CA LEU A 486 8.73 4.55 -23.89
C LEU A 486 8.08 3.58 -24.89
N CYS A 487 7.08 2.80 -24.49
CA CYS A 487 6.37 1.88 -25.39
C CYS A 487 5.67 2.62 -26.54
N SER A 488 5.04 3.77 -26.26
CA SER A 488 4.40 4.60 -27.29
C SER A 488 5.41 5.10 -28.35
N GLN A 489 6.64 5.45 -27.97
CA GLN A 489 7.69 5.85 -28.92
C GLN A 489 8.04 4.74 -29.93
N TYR A 490 7.78 3.48 -29.57
CA TYR A 490 8.01 2.31 -30.42
C TYR A 490 6.72 1.78 -31.09
N GLY A 491 5.57 2.46 -30.89
CA GLY A 491 4.28 1.99 -31.40
C GLY A 491 3.77 0.72 -30.71
N ILE A 492 4.12 0.50 -29.45
CA ILE A 492 3.80 -0.70 -28.68
C ILE A 492 2.72 -0.40 -27.64
N ASN A 493 1.67 -1.23 -27.59
CA ASN A 493 0.77 -1.24 -26.45
C ASN A 493 1.48 -1.88 -25.24
N ILE A 494 1.50 -1.16 -24.12
CA ILE A 494 2.16 -1.59 -22.87
C ILE A 494 1.57 -2.90 -22.32
N GLY A 495 0.28 -3.16 -22.50
CA GLY A 495 -0.44 -4.29 -21.92
C GLY A 495 -0.69 -4.14 -20.40
N SER A 496 -1.08 -5.24 -19.77
CA SER A 496 -1.37 -5.31 -18.34
C SER A 496 -0.12 -5.61 -17.51
N ALA A 497 -0.24 -5.41 -16.19
CA ALA A 497 0.75 -5.88 -15.22
C ALA A 497 0.90 -7.41 -15.29
N ILE A 498 2.08 -7.93 -14.92
CA ILE A 498 2.27 -9.38 -14.86
C ILE A 498 1.66 -9.96 -13.59
N GLU A 499 1.17 -11.19 -13.70
CA GLU A 499 0.76 -11.98 -12.54
C GLU A 499 2.00 -12.27 -11.69
N VAL A 500 1.97 -11.81 -10.44
CA VAL A 500 3.07 -12.02 -9.50
C VAL A 500 2.99 -13.47 -9.01
N PRO A 501 4.07 -14.27 -9.13
CA PRO A 501 4.08 -15.63 -8.63
C PRO A 501 3.94 -15.62 -7.10
N GLN A 502 3.35 -16.69 -6.55
CA GLN A 502 3.18 -16.87 -5.10
C GLN A 502 4.47 -16.60 -4.30
N TYR A 503 5.62 -16.91 -4.88
CA TYR A 503 6.93 -16.63 -4.30
C TYR A 503 7.83 -15.93 -5.32
N GLY A 504 8.41 -14.80 -4.91
CA GLY A 504 9.31 -14.01 -5.76
C GLY A 504 10.64 -14.70 -6.07
N THR A 505 11.32 -14.20 -7.10
CA THR A 505 12.63 -14.70 -7.52
C THR A 505 13.74 -14.26 -6.56
N ILE A 506 14.54 -15.22 -6.06
CA ILE A 506 15.66 -14.99 -5.14
C ILE A 506 17.00 -15.23 -5.84
N PRO A 507 17.96 -14.27 -5.82
CA PRO A 507 19.34 -14.51 -6.26
C PRO A 507 20.03 -15.57 -5.40
N SER A 508 20.82 -16.45 -6.03
CA SER A 508 21.49 -17.57 -5.34
C SER A 508 23.01 -17.46 -5.30
N GLY A 509 23.60 -16.60 -6.13
CA GLY A 509 25.05 -16.47 -6.30
C GLY A 509 25.54 -15.03 -6.41
N PRO A 510 26.85 -14.83 -6.70
CA PRO A 510 27.41 -13.50 -6.83
C PRO A 510 26.82 -12.75 -8.03
N CYS A 511 26.51 -11.47 -7.83
CA CYS A 511 26.02 -10.57 -8.85
C CYS A 511 27.02 -10.48 -10.01
N SER A 512 26.56 -10.74 -11.24
CA SER A 512 27.44 -10.67 -12.42
C SER A 512 27.94 -9.27 -12.73
N ALA A 513 27.27 -8.21 -12.24
CA ALA A 513 27.69 -6.83 -12.45
C ALA A 513 28.74 -6.35 -11.44
N CYS A 514 28.49 -6.52 -10.14
CA CYS A 514 29.36 -5.98 -9.09
C CYS A 514 30.11 -7.02 -8.26
N GLY A 515 29.82 -8.32 -8.43
CA GLY A 515 30.41 -9.41 -7.66
C GLY A 515 29.89 -9.55 -6.22
N LYS A 516 28.97 -8.67 -5.77
CA LYS A 516 28.35 -8.78 -4.43
C LYS A 516 27.61 -10.12 -4.31
N GLU A 517 27.81 -10.81 -3.19
CA GLU A 517 27.13 -12.07 -2.89
C GLU A 517 25.62 -11.86 -2.68
N ALA A 518 24.83 -12.88 -2.98
CA ALA A 518 23.38 -12.84 -2.78
C ALA A 518 23.01 -12.67 -1.29
N PRO A 519 22.01 -11.83 -0.94
CA PRO A 519 21.60 -11.63 0.45
C PRO A 519 21.29 -12.94 1.19
N VAL A 520 20.58 -13.88 0.55
CA VAL A 520 20.21 -15.20 1.12
C VAL A 520 21.41 -15.96 1.71
N LYS A 521 22.62 -15.78 1.15
CA LYS A 521 23.86 -16.38 1.70
C LYS A 521 24.17 -15.84 3.09
N GLY A 522 23.94 -14.55 3.33
CA GLY A 522 24.14 -13.89 4.62
C GLY A 522 23.22 -14.45 5.70
N PHE A 523 21.94 -14.70 5.38
CA PHE A 523 21.00 -15.33 6.29
C PHE A 523 21.49 -16.71 6.77
N VAL A 524 21.85 -17.59 5.84
CA VAL A 524 22.34 -18.94 6.19
C VAL A 524 23.67 -18.87 6.95
N THR A 525 24.60 -18.01 6.51
CA THR A 525 25.91 -17.84 7.16
C THR A 525 25.75 -17.39 8.62
N ARG A 526 24.84 -16.45 8.87
CA ARG A 526 24.50 -15.98 10.21
C ARG A 526 24.00 -17.11 11.11
N LEU A 527 23.17 -18.02 10.61
CA LEU A 527 22.71 -19.17 11.39
C LEU A 527 23.86 -20.13 11.73
N TYR A 528 24.79 -20.38 10.81
CA TYR A 528 26.00 -21.15 11.12
C TYR A 528 26.86 -20.47 12.20
N GLN A 529 27.13 -19.18 12.04
CA GLN A 529 28.02 -18.43 12.95
C GLN A 529 27.41 -18.23 14.33
N ILE A 530 26.10 -18.04 14.44
CA ILE A 530 25.46 -17.75 15.73
C ILE A 530 24.96 -19.02 16.38
N CYS A 531 24.23 -19.88 15.66
CA CYS A 531 23.69 -21.09 16.25
C CYS A 531 24.79 -22.12 16.49
N LEU A 532 25.70 -22.30 15.52
CA LEU A 532 26.69 -23.38 15.54
C LEU A 532 28.10 -22.89 15.89
N GLU A 533 28.32 -21.59 16.03
CA GLU A 533 29.63 -20.95 16.31
C GLU A 533 30.77 -21.45 15.42
N ARG A 534 30.47 -21.64 14.13
CA ARG A 534 31.46 -22.02 13.11
C ARG A 534 31.09 -21.45 11.75
N GLU A 535 32.08 -21.42 10.87
CA GLU A 535 31.84 -21.14 9.46
C GLU A 535 31.11 -22.31 8.77
N PRO A 536 30.23 -22.01 7.79
CA PRO A 536 29.62 -23.05 6.97
C PRO A 536 30.67 -23.75 6.10
N ASP A 537 30.50 -25.06 5.90
CA ASP A 537 31.16 -25.74 4.79
C ASP A 537 30.41 -25.45 3.48
N ALA A 538 31.10 -25.59 2.35
CA ALA A 538 30.56 -25.22 1.05
C ALA A 538 29.31 -26.03 0.66
N ALA A 539 29.26 -27.33 0.99
CA ALA A 539 28.14 -28.18 0.63
C ALA A 539 26.89 -27.87 1.47
N GLY A 540 27.08 -27.69 2.78
CA GLY A 540 26.02 -27.29 3.70
C GLY A 540 25.44 -25.92 3.36
N LEU A 541 26.28 -24.94 3.04
CA LEU A 541 25.85 -23.60 2.62
C LEU A 541 24.99 -23.66 1.36
N SER A 542 25.49 -24.32 0.31
CA SER A 542 24.76 -24.45 -0.95
C SER A 542 23.44 -25.20 -0.78
N SER A 543 23.39 -26.23 0.06
CA SER A 543 22.15 -26.98 0.32
C SER A 543 21.06 -26.10 0.92
N TRP A 544 21.38 -25.31 1.95
CA TRP A 544 20.40 -24.42 2.59
C TRP A 544 19.97 -23.26 1.69
N ILE A 545 20.91 -22.66 0.95
CA ILE A 545 20.57 -21.61 -0.03
C ILE A 545 19.61 -22.17 -1.09
N ASN A 546 19.88 -23.36 -1.63
CA ASN A 546 18.99 -23.98 -2.61
C ASN A 546 17.60 -24.26 -2.03
N ALA A 547 17.50 -24.70 -0.77
CA ALA A 547 16.22 -24.94 -0.12
C ALA A 547 15.37 -23.65 0.01
N LEU A 548 16.01 -22.52 0.28
CA LEU A 548 15.36 -21.20 0.35
C LEU A 548 14.98 -20.68 -1.04
N VAL A 549 15.89 -20.72 -2.01
CA VAL A 549 15.68 -20.18 -3.36
C VAL A 549 14.64 -20.98 -4.16
N THR A 550 14.51 -22.28 -3.88
CA THR A 550 13.47 -23.13 -4.47
C THR A 550 12.17 -23.11 -3.68
N HIS A 551 12.11 -22.36 -2.57
CA HIS A 551 10.96 -22.30 -1.64
C HIS A 551 10.57 -23.67 -1.07
N ALA A 552 11.49 -24.64 -1.07
CA ALA A 552 11.30 -25.94 -0.43
C ALA A 552 11.29 -25.82 1.10
N ASN A 553 11.93 -24.78 1.63
CA ASN A 553 11.95 -24.42 3.03
C ASN A 553 11.78 -22.91 3.18
N SER A 554 11.02 -22.51 4.20
CA SER A 554 10.93 -21.13 4.66
C SER A 554 12.12 -20.74 5.55
N GLY A 555 12.25 -19.44 5.85
CA GLY A 555 13.20 -18.93 6.84
C GLY A 555 13.03 -19.61 8.21
N ARG A 556 11.79 -19.84 8.64
CA ARG A 556 11.44 -20.60 9.85
C ARG A 556 11.94 -22.04 9.78
N ASP A 557 11.71 -22.75 8.67
CA ASP A 557 12.12 -24.16 8.55
C ASP A 557 13.64 -24.32 8.61
N VAL A 558 14.36 -23.41 7.93
CA VAL A 558 15.83 -23.37 8.01
C VAL A 558 16.26 -23.05 9.43
N ALA A 559 15.72 -22.00 10.05
CA ALA A 559 16.03 -21.63 11.45
C ALA A 559 15.79 -22.79 12.43
N TYR A 560 14.71 -23.54 12.24
CA TYR A 560 14.38 -24.74 13.02
C TYR A 560 15.47 -25.81 12.87
N GLY A 561 15.89 -26.07 11.62
CA GLY A 561 16.96 -27.02 11.31
C GLY A 561 18.27 -26.72 12.03
N PHE A 562 18.59 -25.44 12.27
CA PHE A 562 19.77 -25.04 13.05
C PHE A 562 19.55 -25.18 14.57
N VAL A 563 18.46 -24.61 15.11
CA VAL A 563 18.24 -24.55 16.56
C VAL A 563 17.94 -25.91 17.19
N PHE A 564 17.29 -26.82 16.45
CA PHE A 564 16.97 -28.16 16.94
C PHE A 564 17.92 -29.24 16.43
N SER A 565 19.01 -28.84 15.75
CA SER A 565 20.11 -29.73 15.40
C SER A 565 20.77 -30.34 16.63
N ASP A 566 21.35 -31.53 16.49
CA ASP A 566 22.13 -32.16 17.56
C ASP A 566 23.35 -31.32 17.97
N GLU A 567 23.91 -30.55 17.02
CA GLU A 567 25.03 -29.64 17.26
C GLU A 567 24.63 -28.47 18.18
N PHE A 568 23.49 -27.82 17.93
CA PHE A 568 22.98 -26.74 18.79
C PHE A 568 22.53 -27.28 20.16
N LYS A 569 21.79 -28.39 20.19
CA LYS A 569 21.36 -29.03 21.45
C LYS A 569 22.57 -29.45 22.31
N GLY A 570 23.63 -29.95 21.68
CA GLY A 570 24.87 -30.35 22.35
C GLY A 570 25.62 -29.21 23.06
N ARG A 571 25.29 -27.94 22.77
CA ARG A 571 25.83 -26.77 23.48
C ARG A 571 25.34 -26.66 24.93
N ASN A 572 24.23 -27.29 25.28
CA ASN A 572 23.64 -27.27 26.63
C ASN A 572 23.49 -25.85 27.22
N TYR A 573 23.06 -24.88 26.41
CA TYR A 573 22.83 -23.50 26.86
C TYR A 573 21.92 -23.44 28.08
N SER A 574 22.19 -22.50 28.98
CA SER A 574 21.21 -22.08 30.00
C SER A 574 19.96 -21.46 29.32
N ASN A 575 18.85 -21.29 30.03
CA ASN A 575 17.67 -20.62 29.48
C ASN A 575 18.00 -19.18 29.01
N ALA A 576 18.79 -18.45 29.80
CA ALA A 576 19.22 -17.10 29.44
C ALA A 576 20.11 -17.08 28.20
N ASP A 577 21.06 -18.00 28.08
CA ASP A 577 21.95 -18.04 26.91
C ASP A 577 21.22 -18.53 25.66
N TYR A 578 20.28 -19.46 25.80
CA TYR A 578 19.40 -19.89 24.71
C TYR A 578 18.66 -18.71 24.10
N VAL A 579 17.98 -17.91 24.93
CA VAL A 579 17.24 -16.71 24.49
C VAL A 579 18.16 -15.69 23.83
N LYS A 580 19.35 -15.43 24.39
CA LYS A 580 20.34 -14.52 23.78
C LYS A 580 20.78 -14.99 22.39
N GLN A 581 20.98 -16.29 22.20
CA GLN A 581 21.31 -16.83 20.88
C GLN A 581 20.17 -16.62 19.89
N LEU A 582 18.91 -16.74 20.30
CA LEU A 582 17.76 -16.48 19.41
C LEU A 582 17.68 -15.00 19.00
N TYR A 583 17.87 -14.06 19.93
CA TYR A 583 17.94 -12.62 19.61
C TYR A 583 19.02 -12.34 18.55
N ARG A 584 20.23 -12.87 18.73
CA ARG A 584 21.33 -12.71 17.77
C ARG A 584 21.04 -13.40 16.45
N ALA A 585 20.56 -14.64 16.48
CA ALA A 585 20.36 -15.47 15.28
C ALA A 585 19.20 -14.99 14.42
N PHE A 586 18.12 -14.50 15.04
CA PHE A 586 16.87 -14.20 14.35
C PHE A 586 16.58 -12.71 14.25
N LEU A 587 16.94 -11.90 15.25
CA LEU A 587 16.57 -10.46 15.28
C LEU A 587 17.76 -9.51 15.02
N GLY A 588 18.98 -10.02 15.09
CA GLY A 588 20.18 -9.34 14.58
C GLY A 588 20.79 -8.39 15.59
N ARG A 589 20.37 -8.54 16.85
CA ARG A 589 20.69 -7.65 17.95
C ARG A 589 20.83 -8.43 19.25
N GLU A 590 21.40 -7.79 20.26
CA GLU A 590 21.38 -8.31 21.62
C GLU A 590 19.97 -8.17 22.23
N SER A 591 19.65 -9.06 23.17
CA SER A 591 18.44 -8.95 23.98
C SER A 591 18.51 -7.72 24.89
N ASP A 592 17.43 -6.94 24.99
CA ASP A 592 17.31 -5.97 26.06
C ASP A 592 17.03 -6.68 27.41
N PRO A 593 17.34 -6.04 28.57
CA PRO A 593 17.18 -6.69 29.87
C PRO A 593 15.75 -7.17 30.17
N ALA A 594 14.73 -6.41 29.76
CA ALA A 594 13.34 -6.72 30.07
C ALA A 594 12.80 -7.85 29.19
N GLY A 595 13.09 -7.82 27.89
CA GLY A 595 12.75 -8.88 26.95
C GLY A 595 13.41 -10.20 27.34
N LEU A 596 14.71 -10.16 27.69
CA LEU A 596 15.44 -11.34 28.18
C LEU A 596 14.78 -11.93 29.43
N GLU A 597 14.47 -11.10 30.44
CA GLU A 597 13.84 -11.56 31.68
C GLU A 597 12.47 -12.20 31.41
N SER A 598 11.66 -11.60 30.52
CA SER A 598 10.35 -12.11 30.16
C SER A 598 10.42 -13.52 29.55
N TRP A 599 11.25 -13.72 28.53
CA TRP A 599 11.42 -15.03 27.88
C TRP A 599 12.01 -16.08 28.81
N VAL A 600 12.99 -15.72 29.63
CA VAL A 600 13.58 -16.64 30.61
C VAL A 600 12.55 -17.08 31.64
N ARG A 601 11.70 -16.17 32.11
CA ARG A 601 10.61 -16.49 33.05
C ARG A 601 9.62 -17.50 32.46
N LEU A 602 9.31 -17.42 31.16
CA LEU A 602 8.46 -18.41 30.49
C LEU A 602 9.10 -19.80 30.50
N LEU A 603 10.39 -19.89 30.14
CA LEU A 603 11.15 -21.14 30.18
C LEU A 603 11.25 -21.72 31.60
N ASP A 604 11.50 -20.89 32.61
CA ASP A 604 11.59 -21.31 34.01
C ASP A 604 10.24 -21.79 34.57
N ASN A 605 9.13 -21.31 34.00
CA ASN A 605 7.77 -21.73 34.33
C ASN A 605 7.24 -22.91 33.49
N GLY A 606 8.08 -23.51 32.65
CA GLY A 606 7.79 -24.75 31.93
C GLY A 606 7.34 -24.60 30.48
N THR A 607 7.35 -23.39 29.91
CA THR A 607 7.25 -23.20 28.45
C THR A 607 8.42 -23.91 27.77
N SER A 608 8.15 -24.59 26.67
CA SER A 608 9.20 -25.30 25.91
C SER A 608 10.10 -24.34 25.14
N ARG A 609 11.31 -24.78 24.81
CA ARG A 609 12.20 -24.03 23.92
C ARG A 609 11.63 -23.86 22.51
N GLU A 610 10.80 -24.81 22.06
CA GLU A 610 10.12 -24.74 20.77
C GLU A 610 9.07 -23.64 20.74
N GLU A 611 8.25 -23.52 21.80
CA GLU A 611 7.29 -22.41 21.92
C GLU A 611 7.99 -21.05 22.01
N VAL A 612 9.13 -20.96 22.69
CA VAL A 612 9.93 -19.72 22.69
C VAL A 612 10.51 -19.45 21.30
N PHE A 613 11.07 -20.45 20.63
CA PHE A 613 11.53 -20.34 19.24
C PHE A 613 10.43 -19.81 18.32
N ASP A 614 9.22 -20.39 18.40
CA ASP A 614 8.06 -19.97 17.62
C ASP A 614 7.67 -18.53 17.90
N GLY A 615 7.85 -18.04 19.13
CA GLY A 615 7.69 -16.62 19.48
C GLY A 615 8.68 -15.69 18.76
N PHE A 616 9.93 -16.12 18.56
CA PHE A 616 10.92 -15.33 17.81
C PHE A 616 10.65 -15.37 16.31
N VAL A 617 10.45 -16.56 15.74
CA VAL A 617 10.22 -16.69 14.28
C VAL A 617 8.82 -16.24 13.86
N GLY A 618 7.89 -16.11 14.80
CA GLY A 618 6.57 -15.51 14.62
C GLY A 618 6.55 -13.98 14.75
N SER A 619 7.66 -13.36 15.14
CA SER A 619 7.72 -11.90 15.38
C SER A 619 7.84 -11.10 14.09
N GLN A 620 7.35 -9.86 14.12
CA GLN A 620 7.53 -8.92 13.01
C GLN A 620 9.00 -8.67 12.71
N GLU A 621 9.87 -8.56 13.72
CA GLU A 621 11.31 -8.40 13.49
C GLU A 621 11.90 -9.56 12.70
N PHE A 622 11.45 -10.80 12.92
CA PHE A 622 11.91 -11.93 12.09
C PHE A 622 11.31 -11.90 10.69
N THR A 623 10.06 -11.41 10.53
CA THR A 623 9.48 -11.12 9.21
C THR A 623 10.36 -10.14 8.43
N ASP A 624 10.73 -9.02 9.06
CA ASP A 624 11.54 -7.95 8.46
C ASP A 624 12.94 -8.46 8.12
N ILE A 625 13.53 -9.29 8.99
CA ILE A 625 14.81 -9.94 8.70
C ILE A 625 14.69 -10.85 7.48
N CYS A 626 13.68 -11.72 7.39
CA CYS A 626 13.49 -12.59 6.23
C CYS A 626 13.27 -11.78 4.93
N ALA A 627 12.45 -10.73 5.01
CA ALA A 627 12.19 -9.79 3.94
C ALA A 627 13.47 -9.13 3.41
N SER A 628 14.34 -8.64 4.30
CA SER A 628 15.64 -8.03 3.92
C SER A 628 16.57 -8.98 3.16
N TYR A 629 16.38 -10.29 3.31
CA TYR A 629 17.11 -11.33 2.59
C TYR A 629 16.36 -11.90 1.37
N GLY A 630 15.15 -11.40 1.10
CA GLY A 630 14.26 -11.87 0.03
C GLY A 630 13.68 -13.25 0.28
N ILE A 631 13.53 -13.66 1.55
CA ILE A 631 13.11 -15.01 1.95
C ILE A 631 11.69 -14.97 2.51
N VAL A 632 10.90 -16.01 2.23
CA VAL A 632 9.59 -16.21 2.85
C VAL A 632 9.77 -16.66 4.30
N ARG A 633 9.17 -15.92 5.26
CA ARG A 633 9.28 -16.19 6.71
C ARG A 633 8.88 -17.62 7.09
N GLY A 634 7.70 -18.07 6.63
CA GLY A 634 7.12 -19.38 6.97
C GLY A 634 6.07 -19.37 8.07
#